data_AF-A0A7C4AXU1-F1
#
_entry.id   AF-A0A7C4AXU1-F1
#
_cell.length_a   1.000
_cell.length_b   1.000
_cell.length_c   1.000
_cell.angle_alpha   90.00
_cell.angle_beta   90.00
_cell.angle_gamma   90.00
#
_symmetry.space_group_name_H-M   'P 1'
#
loop_
_entity.id
_entity.type
_entity.pdbx_description
1 polymer ?
#
loop_
_entity_poly.entity_id
_entity_poly.type
_entity_poly.pdbx_seq_one_letter_code
_entity_poly.pdbx_strand_id
1 'polypeptide(L)'
;MSTSLSEDELMKIAVEGYSESLEPKTLKGYVPNVFDYIRRCDSVDEAFQIIDFLVSRGELPEKVAGVIKKRIREKGLRFYGPKKQVGYYVEKYR
;
A
#
# COMPACT_ATOMS: atom_id res chain seq x y z
N MET A 1 24.86 -18.57 2.96
CA MET A 1 24.79 -17.18 3.46
C MET A 1 23.45 -16.62 3.08
N SER A 2 22.60 -16.34 4.06
CA SER A 2 21.26 -15.78 3.84
C SER A 2 21.39 -14.39 3.23
N THR A 3 21.02 -14.23 1.97
CA THR A 3 20.88 -12.93 1.33
C THR A 3 19.69 -12.21 1.97
N SER A 4 19.97 -11.34 2.94
CA SER A 4 18.97 -10.39 3.44
C SER A 4 18.74 -9.34 2.35
N LEU A 5 17.60 -9.40 1.68
CA LEU A 5 17.13 -8.33 0.81
C LEU A 5 17.15 -7.01 1.59
N SER A 6 17.68 -5.96 0.97
CA SER A 6 17.67 -4.61 1.55
C SER A 6 16.24 -4.08 1.71
N GLU A 7 16.02 -3.12 2.62
CA GLU A 7 14.69 -2.49 2.77
C GLU A 7 14.19 -1.88 1.45
N ASP A 8 15.09 -1.40 0.60
CA ASP A 8 14.75 -0.84 -0.71
C ASP A 8 14.38 -1.91 -1.74
N GLU A 9 14.99 -3.11 -1.68
CA GLU A 9 14.57 -4.24 -2.52
C GLU A 9 13.25 -4.84 -2.05
N LEU A 10 13.05 -4.96 -0.73
CA LEU A 10 11.75 -5.35 -0.16
C LEU A 10 10.66 -4.35 -0.53
N MET A 11 11.00 -3.06 -0.56
CA MET A 11 10.08 -2.06 -1.08
C MET A 11 9.93 -2.13 -2.58
N LYS A 12 10.94 -2.43 -3.41
CA LYS A 12 10.68 -2.68 -4.83
C LYS A 12 9.74 -3.86 -5.07
N ILE A 13 9.86 -4.93 -4.28
CA ILE A 13 8.94 -6.08 -4.30
C ILE A 13 7.52 -5.64 -3.91
N ALA A 14 7.37 -4.70 -2.97
CA ALA A 14 6.08 -4.13 -2.59
C ALA A 14 5.57 -3.04 -3.57
N VAL A 15 6.49 -2.32 -4.21
CA VAL A 15 6.36 -1.03 -4.92
C VAL A 15 6.67 -1.16 -6.42
N GLU A 16 6.55 -2.34 -7.03
CA GLU A 16 6.21 -2.36 -8.47
C GLU A 16 4.89 -1.59 -8.75
N GLY A 17 4.11 -1.27 -7.69
CA GLY A 17 2.74 -0.79 -7.76
C GLY A 17 2.38 0.63 -7.29
N TYR A 18 3.28 1.50 -6.80
CA TYR A 18 2.83 2.89 -6.50
C TYR A 18 3.71 4.06 -7.01
N SER A 19 3.11 4.75 -7.99
CA SER A 19 3.45 6.01 -8.64
C SER A 19 2.10 6.64 -8.99
N GLU A 20 1.99 7.97 -9.10
CA GLU A 20 0.77 8.61 -9.61
C GLU A 20 0.41 8.09 -11.01
N SER A 21 1.40 7.61 -11.78
CA SER A 21 1.23 6.91 -13.06
C SER A 21 0.65 5.50 -12.96
N LEU A 22 0.46 4.95 -11.76
CA LEU A 22 -0.12 3.61 -11.51
C LEU A 22 -1.61 3.69 -11.15
N GLU A 23 -2.17 4.89 -11.08
CA GLU A 23 -3.62 5.04 -11.18
C GLU A 23 -4.08 4.45 -12.52
N PRO A 24 -5.00 3.47 -12.52
CA PRO A 24 -5.38 2.80 -13.74
C PRO A 24 -6.08 3.80 -14.67
N LYS A 25 -6.07 3.58 -15.99
CA LYS A 25 -6.88 4.41 -16.92
C LYS A 25 -8.38 4.11 -16.80
N THR A 26 -8.72 2.87 -16.41
CA THR A 26 -10.09 2.39 -16.22
C THR A 26 -10.12 1.37 -15.08
N LEU A 27 -11.26 1.18 -14.42
CA LEU A 27 -11.40 0.17 -13.36
C LEU A 27 -11.56 -1.27 -13.88
N LYS A 28 -11.69 -1.47 -15.19
CA LYS A 28 -11.91 -2.80 -15.77
C LYS A 28 -10.68 -3.68 -15.54
N GLY A 29 -10.83 -4.69 -14.68
CA GLY A 29 -9.75 -5.62 -14.32
C GLY A 29 -8.70 -5.03 -13.38
N TYR A 30 -8.94 -3.86 -12.79
CA TYR A 30 -8.01 -3.26 -11.82
C TYR A 30 -8.17 -3.91 -10.45
N VAL A 31 -7.04 -4.30 -9.86
CA VAL A 31 -6.95 -4.87 -8.51
C VAL A 31 -6.19 -3.89 -7.62
N PRO A 32 -6.83 -3.34 -6.57
CA PRO A 32 -6.15 -2.43 -5.64
C PRO A 32 -5.00 -3.14 -4.91
N ASN A 33 -3.89 -2.42 -4.73
CA ASN A 33 -2.76 -2.91 -3.94
C ASN A 33 -2.81 -2.37 -2.49
N VAL A 34 -1.84 -2.80 -1.67
CA VAL A 34 -1.76 -2.38 -0.26
C VAL A 34 -1.76 -0.85 -0.07
N PHE A 35 -1.14 -0.09 -0.98
CA PHE A 35 -1.08 1.37 -0.89
C PHE A 35 -2.41 2.03 -1.23
N ASP A 36 -3.22 1.44 -2.12
CA ASP A 36 -4.58 1.92 -2.38
C ASP A 36 -5.45 1.86 -1.13
N TYR A 37 -5.31 0.79 -0.34
CA TYR A 37 -6.00 0.67 0.94
C TYR A 37 -5.44 1.65 1.98
N ILE A 38 -4.11 1.75 2.12
CA ILE A 38 -3.47 2.69 3.06
C ILE A 38 -3.88 4.14 2.77
N ARG A 39 -3.98 4.54 1.49
CA ARG A 39 -4.38 5.89 1.10
C ARG A 39 -5.84 6.21 1.43
N ARG A 40 -6.67 5.22 1.75
CA ARG A 40 -8.04 5.43 2.24
C ARG A 40 -8.11 5.58 3.76
N CYS A 41 -7.08 5.11 4.47
CA CYS A 41 -7.05 5.12 5.93
C CYS A 41 -6.94 6.55 6.49
N ASP A 42 -7.62 6.75 7.60
CA ASP A 42 -7.59 7.97 8.41
C ASP A 42 -6.56 7.92 9.52
N SER A 43 -6.24 6.72 10.01
CA SER A 43 -5.32 6.52 11.14
C SER A 43 -4.25 5.47 10.83
N VAL A 44 -3.15 5.54 11.57
CA VAL A 44 -2.06 4.54 11.52
C VAL A 44 -2.57 3.17 11.93
N ASP A 45 -3.45 3.10 12.92
CA ASP A 45 -4.02 1.84 13.42
C ASP A 45 -4.88 1.14 12.35
N GLU A 46 -5.72 1.90 11.64
CA GLU A 46 -6.50 1.36 10.52
C GLU A 46 -5.59 0.80 9.43
N ALA A 47 -4.53 1.53 9.07
CA ALA A 47 -3.56 1.05 8.10
C ALA A 47 -2.85 -0.23 8.56
N PHE A 48 -2.53 -0.35 9.85
CA PHE A 48 -1.90 -1.55 10.40
C PHE A 48 -2.84 -2.75 10.39
N GLN A 49 -4.12 -2.56 10.72
CA GLN A 49 -5.13 -3.61 10.63
C GLN A 49 -5.30 -4.13 9.19
N ILE A 50 -5.33 -3.22 8.21
CA ILE A 50 -5.35 -3.60 6.78
C ILE A 50 -4.11 -4.40 6.41
N ILE A 51 -2.92 -3.94 6.81
CA ILE A 51 -1.67 -4.63 6.53
C ILE A 51 -1.69 -6.05 7.14
N ASP A 52 -2.10 -6.19 8.40
CA ASP A 52 -2.18 -7.49 9.07
C ASP A 52 -3.23 -8.41 8.43
N PHE A 53 -4.36 -7.85 8.01
CA PHE A 53 -5.38 -8.59 7.28
C PHE A 53 -4.82 -9.17 5.96
N LEU A 54 -4.08 -8.37 5.18
CA LEU A 54 -3.45 -8.83 3.94
C LEU A 54 -2.37 -9.89 4.20
N VAL A 55 -1.59 -9.75 5.28
CA VAL A 55 -0.62 -10.78 5.69
C VAL A 55 -1.33 -12.08 6.06
N SER A 56 -2.41 -12.00 6.82
CA SER A 56 -3.17 -13.18 7.26
C SER A 56 -3.77 -13.98 6.09
N ARG A 57 -4.05 -13.30 4.97
CA ARG A 57 -4.52 -13.90 3.71
C ARG A 57 -3.40 -14.41 2.81
N GLY A 58 -2.13 -14.17 3.15
CA GLY A 58 -0.98 -14.46 2.28
C GLY A 58 -0.85 -13.52 1.08
N GLU A 59 -1.55 -12.39 1.08
CA GLU A 59 -1.51 -11.36 0.02
C GLU A 59 -0.37 -10.37 0.18
N LEU A 60 0.22 -10.32 1.38
CA LEU A 60 1.36 -9.46 1.67
C LEU A 60 2.39 -10.26 2.48
N PRO A 61 3.65 -10.38 2.01
CA PRO A 61 4.68 -11.03 2.79
C PRO A 61 4.93 -10.29 4.10
N GLU A 62 5.08 -11.01 5.21
CA GLU A 62 5.28 -10.42 6.54
C GLU A 62 6.50 -9.48 6.60
N LYS A 63 7.60 -9.85 5.92
CA LYS A 63 8.80 -8.99 5.82
C LYS A 63 8.49 -7.64 5.16
N VAL A 64 7.66 -7.64 4.11
CA VAL A 64 7.23 -6.43 3.42
C VAL A 64 6.30 -5.61 4.31
N ALA A 65 5.35 -6.25 4.98
CA ALA A 65 4.46 -5.60 5.95
C ALA A 65 5.25 -4.88 7.05
N GLY A 66 6.30 -5.51 7.59
CA GLY A 66 7.19 -4.90 8.59
C GLY A 66 7.82 -3.59 8.11
N VAL A 67 8.34 -3.58 6.86
CA VAL A 67 8.94 -2.38 6.26
C VAL A 67 7.89 -1.27 6.03
N ILE A 68 6.70 -1.62 5.54
CA ILE A 68 5.61 -0.66 5.35
C ILE A 68 5.21 -0.04 6.69
N LYS A 69 4.97 -0.86 7.72
CA LYS A 69 4.61 -0.38 9.07
C LYS A 69 5.68 0.54 9.64
N LYS A 70 6.97 0.19 9.52
CA LYS A 70 8.09 1.05 9.94
C LYS A 70 8.03 2.42 9.26
N ARG A 71 7.89 2.47 7.92
CA ARG A 71 7.80 3.73 7.18
C ARG A 71 6.56 4.56 7.56
N ILE A 72 5.42 3.94 7.83
CA ILE A 72 4.22 4.65 8.32
C ILE A 72 4.51 5.31 9.67
N ARG A 73 5.21 4.65 10.61
CA ARG A 73 5.57 5.25 11.90
C ARG A 73 6.50 6.45 11.73
N GLU A 74 7.45 6.37 10.81
CA GLU A 74 8.47 7.40 10.61
C GLU A 74 7.96 8.60 9.81
N LYS A 75 7.15 8.36 8.76
CA LYS A 75 6.80 9.38 7.76
C LYS A 75 5.30 9.66 7.66
N GLY A 76 4.48 8.91 8.38
CA GLY A 76 3.02 8.98 8.33
C GLY A 76 2.41 8.36 7.07
N LEU A 77 1.08 8.25 7.07
CA LEU A 77 0.31 7.64 5.97
C LEU A 77 0.50 8.34 4.62
N ARG A 78 0.62 9.67 4.64
CA ARG A 78 0.67 10.49 3.43
C ARG A 78 2.00 10.42 2.69
N PHE A 79 3.00 9.75 3.27
CA PHE A 79 4.20 9.33 2.55
C PHE A 79 3.87 8.47 1.32
N TYR A 80 2.80 7.66 1.39
CA TYR A 80 2.32 6.84 0.28
C TYR A 80 1.35 7.58 -0.65
N GLY A 81 1.24 8.90 -0.53
CA GLY A 81 0.41 9.75 -1.38
C GLY A 81 -0.81 10.36 -0.68
N PRO A 82 -1.53 11.24 -1.39
CA PRO A 82 -2.68 11.95 -0.84
C PRO A 82 -3.83 11.00 -0.53
N LYS A 83 -4.67 11.38 0.44
CA LYS A 83 -5.85 10.60 0.85
C LYS A 83 -6.82 10.42 -0.31
N LYS A 84 -7.26 9.19 -0.57
CA LYS A 84 -8.40 8.88 -1.44
C LYS A 84 -9.68 9.04 -0.63
N GLN A 85 -10.46 10.08 -0.95
CA GLN A 85 -11.74 10.33 -0.28
C GLN A 85 -12.77 9.24 -0.61
N VAL A 86 -13.81 9.17 0.20
CA VAL A 86 -14.98 8.33 -0.12
C VAL A 86 -15.52 8.74 -1.48
N GLY A 87 -15.77 7.76 -2.35
CA GLY A 87 -16.23 8.02 -3.73
C GLY A 87 -15.12 8.29 -4.74
N TYR A 88 -13.83 8.33 -4.34
CA TYR A 88 -12.70 8.67 -5.24
C TYR A 88 -12.75 7.95 -6.61
N TYR A 89 -12.91 6.62 -6.60
CA TYR A 89 -12.94 5.85 -7.85
C TYR A 89 -14.21 6.09 -8.68
N VAL A 90 -15.34 6.40 -8.04
CA VAL A 90 -16.59 6.71 -8.73
C VAL A 90 -16.49 8.06 -9.41
N GLU A 91 -15.94 9.07 -8.73
CA GLU A 91 -15.77 10.40 -9.27
C GLU A 91 -14.75 10.42 -10.43
N LYS A 92 -13.66 9.67 -10.29
CA LYS A 92 -12.56 9.68 -11.26
C LYS A 92 -12.80 8.87 -12.53
N TYR A 93 -13.58 7.79 -12.47
CA TYR A 93 -13.75 6.83 -13.57
C TYR A 93 -15.19 6.73 -14.10
N ARG A 94 -16.03 7.72 -13.80
CA ARG A 94 -17.37 7.84 -14.37
C ARG A 94 -17.33 8.11 -15.88
#